data_AF-A0A345BEU6-F1
#
_entry.id   AF-A0A345BEU6-F1
#
_cell.length_a   1.000
_cell.length_b   1.000
_cell.length_c   1.000
_cell.angle_alpha   90.00
_cell.angle_beta   90.00
_cell.angle_gamma   90.00
#
_symmetry.space_group_name_H-M   'P 1'
#
loop_
_entity.id
_entity.type
_entity.pdbx_description
1 polymer ?
#
loop_
_entity_poly.entity_id
_entity_poly.type
_entity_poly.pdbx_seq_one_letter_code
_entity_poly.pdbx_strand_id
1 'polypeptide(L)'
;MFFYMAYCSVFYIISFTGFDAFFGITINHACMKMELVCKVMEDAMEERDRGNRKRRMLDVITEQNDVFKMVELIQETFNIWLGIIVIATMLQICNCMYQIIEALEVATRLYCCGWEKVNDRQARNMISFMIARAQVPMKITAFNMFDFDMELFVSILQTSYSMFTLLRS
;
A
#
# COMPACT_ATOMS: atom_id res chain seq x y z
N MET A 1 -21.52 -18.54 -13.49
CA MET A 1 -20.11 -18.50 -13.05
C MET A 1 -19.54 -17.08 -13.02
N PHE A 2 -19.63 -16.30 -14.11
CA PHE A 2 -19.14 -14.91 -14.14
C PHE A 2 -19.77 -14.00 -13.07
N PHE A 3 -21.11 -13.96 -12.98
CA PHE A 3 -21.81 -13.16 -11.95
C PHE A 3 -21.44 -13.55 -10.52
N TYR A 4 -21.19 -14.83 -10.27
CA TYR A 4 -20.77 -15.33 -8.98
C TYR A 4 -19.34 -14.86 -8.63
N MET A 5 -18.40 -14.97 -9.58
CA MET A 5 -17.03 -14.50 -9.37
C MET A 5 -16.97 -12.97 -9.18
N ALA A 6 -17.77 -12.22 -9.94
CA ALA A 6 -17.87 -10.77 -9.79
C ALA A 6 -18.48 -10.37 -8.43
N TYR A 7 -19.48 -11.11 -7.95
CA TYR A 7 -20.04 -10.89 -6.62
C TYR A 7 -19.01 -11.15 -5.51
N CYS A 8 -18.30 -12.29 -5.58
CA CYS A 8 -17.26 -12.63 -4.62
C CYS A 8 -16.11 -11.62 -4.61
N SER A 9 -15.67 -11.13 -5.77
CA SER A 9 -14.59 -10.15 -5.85
C SER A 9 -14.99 -8.81 -5.25
N VAL A 10 -16.20 -8.31 -5.55
CA VAL A 10 -16.71 -7.07 -4.97
C VAL A 10 -16.82 -7.18 -3.45
N PHE A 11 -17.35 -8.30 -2.94
CA PHE A 11 -17.44 -8.54 -1.50
C PHE A 11 -16.06 -8.52 -0.84
N TYR A 12 -15.08 -9.21 -1.43
CA TYR A 12 -13.71 -9.24 -0.93
C TYR A 12 -13.08 -7.84 -0.90
N ILE A 13 -13.24 -7.04 -1.96
CA ILE A 13 -12.70 -5.67 -2.03
C ILE A 13 -13.33 -4.79 -0.94
N ILE A 14 -14.64 -4.88 -0.73
CA ILE A 14 -15.34 -4.11 0.31
C ILE A 14 -14.85 -4.53 1.70
N SER A 15 -14.70 -5.83 1.96
CA SER A 15 -14.19 -6.30 3.25
C SER A 15 -12.75 -5.84 3.50
N PHE A 16 -11.88 -5.94 2.49
CA PHE A 16 -10.49 -5.51 2.57
C PHE A 16 -10.38 -4.01 2.85
N THR A 17 -11.01 -3.19 2.01
CA THR A 17 -11.01 -1.72 2.16
C THR A 17 -11.69 -1.27 3.45
N GLY A 18 -12.73 -1.97 3.90
CA GLY A 18 -13.39 -1.70 5.17
C GLY A 18 -12.47 -1.94 6.38
N PHE A 19 -11.68 -3.00 6.36
CA PHE A 19 -10.74 -3.30 7.45
C PHE A 19 -9.59 -2.30 7.50
N ASP A 20 -9.04 -1.92 6.34
CA ASP A 20 -8.00 -0.88 6.24
C ASP A 20 -8.52 0.50 6.66
N ALA A 21 -9.75 0.85 6.27
CA ALA A 21 -10.38 2.10 6.69
C ALA A 21 -10.58 2.14 8.21
N PHE A 22 -11.01 1.03 8.81
CA PHE A 22 -11.18 0.92 10.25
C PHE A 22 -9.84 1.07 11.00
N PHE A 23 -8.76 0.46 10.49
CA PHE A 23 -7.41 0.67 11.00
C PHE A 23 -7.00 2.15 10.97
N GLY A 24 -7.18 2.82 9.84
CA GLY A 24 -6.86 4.25 9.71
C GLY A 24 -7.65 5.14 10.66
N ILE A 25 -8.95 4.87 10.84
CA ILE A 25 -9.81 5.63 11.77
C ILE A 25 -9.35 5.46 13.22
N THR A 26 -9.06 4.23 13.64
CA THR A 26 -8.64 3.94 15.03
C THR A 26 -7.28 4.55 15.36
N ILE A 27 -6.33 4.52 14.43
CA ILE A 27 -5.05 5.23 14.58
C ILE A 27 -5.25 6.73 14.69
N ASN A 28 -6.02 7.34 13.79
CA ASN A 28 -6.27 8.78 13.84
C ASN A 28 -6.94 9.21 15.14
N HIS A 29 -7.87 8.39 15.64
CA HIS A 29 -8.51 8.63 16.93
C HIS A 29 -7.51 8.51 18.10
N ALA A 30 -6.60 7.54 18.07
CA ALA A 30 -5.53 7.41 19.07
C ALA A 30 -4.57 8.61 19.06
N CYS A 31 -4.14 9.07 17.87
CA CYS A 31 -3.31 10.27 17.72
C CYS A 31 -4.01 11.52 18.27
N MET A 32 -5.30 11.71 17.93
CA MET A 32 -6.08 12.84 18.43
C MET A 32 -6.23 12.81 19.96
N LYS A 33 -6.45 11.63 20.55
CA LYS A 33 -6.49 11.49 22.02
C LYS A 33 -5.15 11.81 22.66
N MET A 34 -4.03 11.43 22.04
CA MET A 34 -2.69 11.74 22.54
C MET A 34 -2.44 13.26 22.54
N GLU A 35 -2.81 13.96 21.47
CA GLU A 35 -2.75 15.43 21.42
C GLU A 35 -3.66 16.11 22.45
N LEU A 36 -4.87 15.55 22.67
CA LEU A 36 -5.80 16.06 23.68
C LEU A 36 -5.20 15.94 25.09
N VAL A 37 -4.60 14.80 25.42
CA VAL A 37 -3.92 14.58 26.71
C VAL A 37 -2.81 15.61 26.93
N CYS A 38 -2.04 15.95 25.90
CA CYS A 38 -1.02 17.01 25.99
C CYS A 38 -1.63 18.38 26.32
N LYS A 39 -2.71 18.78 25.63
CA LYS A 39 -3.39 20.06 25.89
C LYS A 39 -4.01 20.12 27.29
N VAL A 40 -4.68 19.05 27.72
CA VAL A 40 -5.26 18.98 29.07
C VAL A 40 -4.17 19.01 30.15
N MET A 41 -2.99 18.44 29.87
CA MET A 41 -1.84 18.54 30.75
C MET A 41 -1.33 19.99 30.87
N GLU A 42 -1.22 20.72 29.76
CA GLU A 42 -0.88 22.14 29.74
C GLU A 42 -1.89 22.97 30.56
N ASP A 43 -3.19 22.79 30.29
CA ASP A 43 -4.26 23.46 31.04
C ASP A 43 -4.21 23.12 32.55
N ALA A 44 -3.89 21.88 32.91
CA ALA A 44 -3.75 21.48 34.30
C ALA A 44 -2.54 22.13 34.99
N MET A 45 -1.49 22.52 34.26
CA MET A 45 -0.32 23.21 34.82
C MET A 45 -0.61 24.68 35.19
N GLU A 46 -1.56 25.32 34.52
CA GLU A 46 -1.96 26.71 34.80
C GLU A 46 -2.82 26.86 36.06
N GLU A 47 -3.30 25.75 36.64
CA GLU A 47 -4.20 25.77 37.79
C GLU A 47 -3.51 26.33 39.07
N ARG A 48 -4.09 27.40 39.64
CA ARG A 48 -3.54 28.10 40.83
C ARG A 48 -3.65 27.28 42.12
N ASP A 49 -4.68 26.46 42.25
CA ASP A 49 -4.90 25.66 43.46
C ASP A 49 -4.13 24.33 43.41
N ARG A 50 -3.32 24.07 44.45
CA ARG A 50 -2.50 22.85 44.54
C ARG A 50 -3.35 21.59 44.67
N GLY A 51 -4.51 21.67 45.32
CA GLY A 51 -5.43 20.54 45.48
C GLY A 51 -6.01 20.10 44.15
N ASN A 52 -6.61 21.05 43.42
CA ASN A 52 -7.17 20.80 42.10
C ASN A 52 -6.13 20.40 41.06
N ARG A 53 -4.93 21.02 41.08
CA ARG A 53 -3.84 20.65 40.16
C ARG A 53 -3.44 19.19 40.30
N LYS A 54 -3.23 18.72 41.54
CA LYS A 54 -2.85 17.31 41.80
C LYS A 54 -3.92 16.35 41.30
N ARG A 55 -5.21 16.69 41.49
CA ARG A 55 -6.33 15.87 41.02
C ARG A 55 -6.35 15.78 39.49
N ARG A 56 -6.29 16.92 38.78
CA ARG A 56 -6.26 16.92 37.31
C ARG A 56 -5.06 16.19 36.73
N MET A 57 -3.88 16.32 37.34
CA MET A 57 -2.71 15.56 36.89
C MET A 57 -2.92 14.04 37.01
N LEU A 58 -3.56 13.57 38.09
CA LEU A 58 -3.89 12.16 38.24
C LEU A 58 -4.87 11.71 37.15
N ASP A 59 -5.91 12.51 36.88
CA ASP A 59 -6.88 12.23 35.83
C ASP A 59 -6.18 12.14 34.44
N VAL A 60 -5.27 13.06 34.14
CA VAL A 60 -4.45 13.06 32.91
C VAL A 60 -3.59 11.80 32.80
N ILE A 61 -2.94 11.37 33.88
CA ILE A 61 -2.11 10.15 33.88
C ILE A 61 -2.97 8.90 33.63
N THR A 62 -4.18 8.86 34.19
CA THR A 62 -5.11 7.75 33.95
C THR A 62 -5.56 7.72 32.48
N GLU A 63 -5.99 8.86 31.94
CA GLU A 63 -6.37 8.97 30.53
C GLU A 63 -5.22 8.62 29.59
N GLN A 64 -4.00 9.09 29.89
CA GLN A 64 -2.80 8.77 29.13
C GLN A 64 -2.56 7.26 29.06
N ASN A 65 -2.64 6.57 30.20
CA ASN A 65 -2.47 5.11 30.26
C ASN A 65 -3.55 4.37 29.45
N ASP A 66 -4.79 4.86 29.45
CA ASP A 66 -5.86 4.26 28.67
C ASP A 66 -5.69 4.47 27.16
N VAL A 67 -5.11 5.61 26.74
CA VAL A 67 -4.69 5.82 25.34
C VAL A 67 -3.58 4.82 24.95
N PHE A 68 -2.59 4.59 25.81
CA PHE A 68 -1.55 3.60 25.52
C PHE A 68 -2.12 2.18 25.39
N LYS A 69 -3.03 1.78 26.28
CA LYS A 69 -3.75 0.50 26.15
C LYS A 69 -4.54 0.41 24.84
N MET A 70 -5.17 1.51 24.40
CA MET A 70 -5.87 1.54 23.11
C MET A 70 -4.89 1.28 21.95
N VAL A 71 -3.70 1.87 21.97
CA VAL A 71 -2.67 1.64 20.95
C VAL A 71 -2.19 0.19 20.96
N GLU A 72 -1.95 -0.40 22.13
CA GLU A 72 -1.59 -1.82 22.27
C GLU A 72 -2.68 -2.73 21.69
N LEU A 73 -3.95 -2.47 22.01
CA LEU A 73 -5.09 -3.24 21.49
C LEU A 73 -5.20 -3.13 19.97
N ILE A 74 -5.00 -1.94 19.40
CA ILE A 74 -4.94 -1.74 17.94
C ILE A 74 -3.81 -2.60 17.37
N GLN A 75 -2.61 -2.52 17.94
CA GLN A 75 -1.48 -3.29 17.44
C GLN A 75 -1.76 -4.79 17.47
N GLU A 76 -2.26 -5.35 18.57
CA GLU A 76 -2.59 -6.78 18.66
C GLU A 76 -3.67 -7.20 17.65
N THR A 77 -4.71 -6.39 17.49
CA THR A 77 -5.84 -6.68 16.59
C THR A 77 -5.40 -6.70 15.13
N PHE A 78 -4.55 -5.74 14.72
CA PHE A 78 -4.17 -5.55 13.32
C PHE A 78 -2.83 -6.19 12.94
N ASN A 79 -2.04 -6.69 13.89
CA ASN A 79 -0.70 -7.25 13.63
C ASN A 79 -0.71 -8.31 12.52
N ILE A 80 -1.59 -9.31 12.63
CA ILE A 80 -1.68 -10.40 11.65
C ILE A 80 -2.09 -9.87 10.27
N TRP A 81 -3.06 -8.96 10.24
CA TRP A 81 -3.54 -8.36 9.00
C TRP A 81 -2.46 -7.56 8.28
N LEU A 82 -1.75 -6.70 9.00
CA LEU A 82 -0.63 -5.92 8.48
C LEU A 82 0.49 -6.84 7.97
N GLY A 83 0.79 -7.92 8.69
CA GLY A 83 1.75 -8.93 8.25
C GLY A 83 1.36 -9.58 6.91
N ILE A 84 0.08 -9.95 6.77
CA ILE A 84 -0.44 -10.52 5.51
C ILE A 84 -0.34 -9.50 4.36
N ILE A 85 -0.74 -8.25 4.58
CA ILE A 85 -0.65 -7.18 3.58
C ILE A 85 0.80 -6.98 3.12
N VAL A 86 1.75 -6.90 4.06
CA VAL A 86 3.17 -6.71 3.72
C VAL A 86 3.67 -7.85 2.86
N ILE A 87 3.38 -9.10 3.22
CA ILE A 87 3.83 -10.26 2.43
C ILE A 87 3.16 -10.27 1.04
N ALA A 88 1.85 -10.02 0.99
CA ALA A 88 1.09 -10.02 -0.25
C ALA A 88 1.58 -8.93 -1.23
N THR A 89 1.83 -7.72 -0.74
CA THR A 89 2.35 -6.61 -1.55
C THR A 89 3.76 -6.90 -2.06
N MET A 90 4.64 -7.51 -1.24
CA MET A 90 5.97 -7.92 -1.69
C MET A 90 5.90 -8.97 -2.80
N LEU A 91 5.04 -9.99 -2.65
CA LEU A 91 4.83 -10.98 -3.70
C LEU A 91 4.25 -10.35 -4.97
N GLN A 92 3.33 -9.40 -4.84
CA GLN A 92 2.74 -8.68 -5.96
C GLN A 92 3.81 -7.90 -6.74
N ILE A 93 4.65 -7.14 -6.05
CA ILE A 93 5.75 -6.37 -6.67
C ILE A 93 6.71 -7.31 -7.41
N CYS A 94 7.10 -8.43 -6.78
CA CYS A 94 7.97 -9.42 -7.41
C CYS A 94 7.35 -10.02 -8.69
N ASN A 95 6.06 -10.36 -8.67
CA ASN A 95 5.36 -10.90 -9.84
C ASN A 95 5.26 -9.85 -10.97
N CYS A 96 4.95 -8.59 -10.65
CA CYS A 96 4.94 -7.52 -11.63
C CYS A 96 6.32 -7.34 -12.28
N MET A 97 7.39 -7.35 -11.48
CA MET A 97 8.76 -7.25 -12.00
C MET A 97 9.13 -8.45 -12.90
N TYR A 98 8.80 -9.67 -12.49
CA TYR A 98 9.05 -10.87 -13.28
C TYR A 98 8.33 -10.81 -14.64
N GLN A 99 7.07 -10.39 -14.66
CA GLN A 99 6.29 -10.27 -15.89
C GLN A 99 6.92 -9.26 -16.87
N ILE A 100 7.45 -8.15 -16.38
CA ILE A 100 8.12 -7.14 -17.22
C ILE A 100 9.40 -7.72 -17.84
N ILE A 101 10.20 -8.45 -17.06
CA ILE A 101 11.45 -9.06 -17.55
C ILE A 101 11.16 -10.14 -18.60
N GLU A 102 10.24 -11.06 -18.33
CA GLU A 102 9.87 -12.10 -19.30
C GLU A 102 9.31 -11.50 -20.60
N ALA A 103 8.51 -10.43 -20.51
CA ALA A 103 8.00 -9.74 -21.70
C ALA A 103 9.11 -9.24 -22.63
N LEU A 104 10.21 -8.73 -22.07
CA LEU A 104 11.37 -8.27 -22.82
C LEU A 104 12.17 -9.44 -23.41
N GLU A 105 12.30 -10.55 -22.67
CA GLU A 105 13.00 -11.74 -23.15
C GLU A 105 12.30 -12.42 -24.34
N VAL A 106 10.96 -12.36 -24.43
CA VAL A 106 10.20 -12.96 -25.53
C VAL A 106 10.67 -12.48 -26.90
N ALA A 107 10.95 -11.17 -27.05
CA ALA A 107 11.45 -10.61 -28.31
C ALA A 107 12.83 -11.19 -28.67
N THR A 108 13.72 -11.32 -27.69
CA THR A 108 15.06 -11.91 -27.86
C THR A 108 14.99 -13.39 -28.21
N ARG A 109 14.11 -14.16 -27.55
CA ARG A 109 13.92 -15.59 -27.85
C ARG A 109 13.33 -15.82 -29.24
N LEU A 110 12.38 -14.99 -29.67
CA LEU A 110 11.83 -15.00 -31.03
C LEU A 110 12.90 -14.67 -32.08
N TYR A 111 13.76 -13.70 -31.80
CA TYR A 111 14.88 -13.36 -32.69
C TYR A 111 15.86 -14.54 -32.82
N CYS A 112 16.24 -15.16 -31.71
CA CYS A 112 17.22 -16.24 -31.66
C CYS A 112 16.70 -17.62 -32.12
N CYS A 113 15.43 -17.75 -32.53
CA CYS A 113 14.83 -19.06 -32.86
C CYS A 113 15.30 -19.64 -34.22
N GLY A 114 16.20 -18.95 -34.93
CA GLY A 114 16.77 -19.41 -36.21
C GLY A 114 15.78 -19.34 -37.37
N TRP A 115 14.77 -18.46 -37.28
CA TRP A 115 13.74 -18.26 -38.29
C TRP A 115 14.33 -17.85 -39.66
N GLU A 116 15.54 -17.31 -39.69
CA GLU A 116 16.24 -16.92 -40.93
C GLU A 116 16.52 -18.12 -41.83
N LYS A 117 16.66 -19.32 -41.25
CA LYS A 117 16.98 -20.57 -41.96
C LYS A 117 15.76 -21.22 -42.61
N VAL A 118 14.55 -20.79 -42.26
CA VAL A 118 13.30 -21.35 -42.79
C VAL A 118 13.04 -20.80 -44.18
N ASN A 119 12.86 -21.67 -45.20
CA ASN A 119 12.69 -21.22 -46.58
C ASN A 119 11.29 -20.64 -46.88
N ASP A 120 10.32 -20.87 -45.99
CA ASP A 120 8.96 -20.32 -46.10
C ASP A 120 8.93 -18.80 -45.83
N ARG A 121 8.47 -18.03 -46.82
CA ARG A 121 8.36 -16.57 -46.75
C ARG A 121 7.23 -16.12 -45.82
N GLN A 122 6.17 -16.92 -45.70
CA GLN A 122 5.03 -16.58 -44.85
C GLN A 122 5.40 -16.70 -43.37
N ALA A 123 6.07 -17.79 -42.99
CA ALA A 123 6.59 -17.99 -41.64
C ALA A 123 7.58 -16.90 -41.21
N ARG A 124 8.49 -16.48 -42.11
CA ARG A 124 9.45 -15.40 -41.83
C ARG A 124 8.75 -14.07 -41.56
N ASN A 125 7.80 -13.67 -42.39
CA ASN A 125 7.02 -12.44 -42.19
C ASN A 125 6.22 -12.46 -40.87
N MET A 126 5.65 -13.62 -40.51
CA MET A 126 4.92 -13.78 -39.25
C MET A 126 5.82 -13.58 -38.03
N ILE A 127 7.01 -14.20 -38.02
CA ILE A 127 7.96 -14.08 -36.90
C ILE A 127 8.51 -12.65 -36.81
N SER A 128 8.82 -12.00 -37.94
CA SER A 128 9.23 -10.59 -37.95
C SER A 128 8.15 -9.68 -37.34
N PHE A 129 6.87 -9.93 -37.63
CA PHE A 129 5.75 -9.20 -37.04
C PHE A 129 5.61 -9.47 -35.54
N MET A 130 5.79 -10.73 -35.10
CA MET A 130 5.78 -11.09 -33.69
C MET A 130 6.90 -10.41 -32.91
N ILE A 131 8.11 -10.35 -33.45
CA ILE A 131 9.25 -9.62 -32.85
C ILE A 131 8.93 -8.13 -32.73
N ALA A 132 8.44 -7.50 -33.81
CA ALA A 132 8.07 -6.08 -33.81
C ALA A 132 6.97 -5.77 -32.78
N ARG A 133 6.03 -6.70 -32.54
CA ARG A 133 4.99 -6.57 -31.51
C ARG A 133 5.53 -6.77 -30.10
N ALA A 134 6.43 -7.73 -29.91
CA ALA A 134 7.03 -8.06 -28.60
C ALA A 134 7.99 -6.97 -28.10
N GLN A 135 8.53 -6.12 -28.98
CA GLN A 135 9.32 -4.95 -28.60
C GLN A 135 8.49 -3.82 -27.95
N VAL A 136 7.16 -3.87 -28.05
CA VAL A 136 6.30 -2.94 -27.30
C VAL A 136 6.20 -3.47 -25.87
N PRO A 137 6.76 -2.77 -24.86
CA PRO A 137 6.71 -3.25 -23.48
C PRO A 137 5.25 -3.45 -23.06
N MET A 138 4.96 -4.62 -22.47
CA MET A 138 3.64 -4.89 -21.91
C MET A 138 3.43 -4.00 -20.68
N LYS A 139 2.90 -2.80 -20.93
CA LYS A 139 2.49 -1.86 -19.90
C LYS A 139 1.14 -2.27 -19.35
N ILE A 140 1.07 -2.57 -18.06
CA ILE A 140 -0.19 -2.79 -17.37
C ILE A 140 -0.70 -1.42 -16.92
N THR A 141 -1.76 -0.91 -17.53
CA THR A 141 -2.31 0.41 -17.21
C THR A 141 -3.53 0.31 -16.28
N ALA A 142 -3.46 0.91 -15.09
CA ALA A 142 -4.62 1.16 -14.24
C ALA A 142 -5.47 2.29 -14.83
N PHE A 143 -6.76 2.03 -15.09
CA PHE A 143 -7.71 3.02 -15.64
C PHE A 143 -7.23 3.75 -16.91
N ASN A 144 -6.27 3.16 -17.63
CA ASN A 144 -5.59 3.80 -18.77
C ASN A 144 -4.88 5.13 -18.42
N MET A 145 -4.57 5.35 -17.14
CA MET A 145 -4.00 6.61 -16.62
C MET A 145 -2.71 6.38 -15.84
N PHE A 146 -2.54 5.21 -15.21
CA PHE A 146 -1.35 4.87 -14.43
C PHE A 146 -0.70 3.61 -14.96
N ASP A 147 0.54 3.73 -15.46
CA ASP A 147 1.35 2.57 -15.82
C ASP A 147 1.88 1.92 -14.53
N PHE A 148 1.57 0.65 -14.30
CA PHE A 148 2.12 -0.13 -13.20
C PHE A 148 3.60 -0.44 -13.49
N ASP A 149 4.46 0.44 -12.97
CA ASP A 149 5.91 0.49 -13.14
C ASP A 149 6.57 0.62 -11.74
N MET A 150 7.83 0.20 -11.61
CA MET A 150 8.69 0.54 -10.47
C MET A 150 8.81 2.05 -10.24
N GLU A 151 8.81 2.86 -11.30
CA GLU A 151 8.80 4.33 -11.19
C GLU A 151 7.56 4.84 -10.46
N LEU A 152 6.38 4.27 -10.74
CA LEU A 152 5.15 4.60 -10.04
C LEU A 152 5.25 4.24 -8.55
N PHE A 153 5.81 3.07 -8.23
CA PHE A 153 6.04 2.66 -6.85
C PHE A 153 6.97 3.62 -6.09
N VAL A 154 8.10 3.99 -6.71
CA VAL A 154 9.04 4.97 -6.15
C VAL A 154 8.37 6.33 -5.95
N SER A 155 7.57 6.78 -6.92
CA SER A 155 6.82 8.02 -6.83
C SER A 155 5.84 8.02 -5.65
N ILE A 156 5.12 6.92 -5.41
CA ILE A 156 4.22 6.76 -4.26
C ILE A 156 5.00 6.84 -2.94
N LEU A 157 6.13 6.15 -2.83
CA LEU A 157 6.98 6.18 -1.64
C LEU A 157 7.56 7.58 -1.37
N GLN A 158 8.05 8.26 -2.42
CA GLN A 158 8.57 9.62 -2.31
C GLN A 158 7.49 10.60 -1.85
N THR A 159 6.28 10.49 -2.40
CA THR A 159 5.15 11.33 -2.01
C THR A 159 4.78 11.10 -0.54
N SER A 160 4.76 9.83 -0.11
CA SER A 160 4.48 9.46 1.29
C SER A 160 5.53 10.00 2.25
N TYR A 161 6.82 9.89 1.90
CA TYR A 161 7.92 10.42 2.70
C TYR A 161 7.93 11.95 2.77
N SER A 162 7.60 12.62 1.66
CA SER A 162 7.44 14.08 1.62
C SER A 162 6.33 14.53 2.56
N MET A 163 5.16 13.91 2.50
CA MET A 163 4.04 14.17 3.42
C MET A 163 4.43 13.93 4.89
N PHE A 164 5.12 12.83 5.19
CA PHE A 164 5.62 12.55 6.53
C PHE A 164 6.58 13.65 7.03
N THR A 165 7.48 14.13 6.16
CA THR A 165 8.43 15.19 6.53
C THR A 165 7.71 16.51 6.81
N LEU A 166 6.67 16.85 6.05
CA LEU A 166 5.84 18.04 6.26
C LEU A 166 5.03 17.99 7.56
N LEU A 167 4.48 16.83 7.93
CA LEU A 167 3.74 16.69 9.19
C LEU A 167 4.64 16.71 10.43
N ARG A 168 5.92 16.35 10.25
CA ARG A 168 6.91 16.35 11.34
C ARG A 168 7.53 17.73 11.60
N SER A 169 7.56 18.61 10.60
CA SER A 169 8.15 19.96 10.69
C SER A 169 7.20 20.97 11.30
#